data_AF-A0A5A9YWF5-F1
#
_entry.id   AF-A0A5A9YWF5-F1
#
_cell.length_a   1.000
_cell.length_b   1.000
_cell.length_c   1.000
_cell.angle_alpha   90.00
_cell.angle_beta   90.00
_cell.angle_gamma   90.00
#
_symmetry.space_group_name_H-M   'P 1'
#
loop_
_entity.id
_entity.type
_entity.pdbx_description
1 polymer ?
#
loop_
_entity_poly.entity_id
_entity_poly.type
_entity_poly.pdbx_seq_one_letter_code
_entity_poly.pdbx_strand_id
1 'polypeptide(L)' 'SIVGTRADLQEALDFAGEGLVKATIHPGKLDDINQILDQMRAGQIEGRIVLEM' A
#
# COMPACT_ATOMS: atom_id res chain seq x y z
N SER A 1 -0.88 -6.30 -3.05
CA SER A 1 -1.16 -7.31 -4.09
C SER A 1 -2.63 -7.59 -4.02
N ILE A 2 -3.38 -7.33 -5.08
CA ILE A 2 -4.75 -7.84 -5.17
C ILE A 2 -4.66 -9.25 -5.74
N VAL A 3 -5.11 -10.22 -4.95
CA VAL A 3 -5.31 -11.59 -5.40
C VAL A 3 -6.78 -11.86 -5.13
N GLY A 4 -7.62 -11.64 -6.14
CA GLY A 4 -9.08 -11.65 -6.00
C GLY A 4 -9.78 -11.32 -7.32
N THR A 5 -11.09 -11.46 -7.33
CA THR A 5 -11.93 -11.09 -8.46
C THR A 5 -12.13 -9.58 -8.56
N ARG A 6 -12.69 -9.10 -9.68
CA ARG A 6 -13.12 -7.70 -9.79
C ARG A 6 -14.20 -7.33 -8.78
N ALA A 7 -15.04 -8.28 -8.37
CA ALA A 7 -16.05 -8.05 -7.34
C ALA A 7 -15.41 -7.82 -5.97
N ASP A 8 -14.39 -8.63 -5.62
CA ASP A 8 -13.66 -8.51 -4.35
C ASP A 8 -12.98 -7.13 -4.22
N LEU A 9 -12.46 -6.58 -5.33
CA LEU A 9 -11.91 -5.22 -5.33
C LEU A 9 -12.97 -4.18 -4.99
N GLN A 10 -14.15 -4.29 -5.62
CA GLN A 10 -15.23 -3.33 -5.41
C GLN A 10 -15.65 -3.33 -3.93
N GLU A 11 -15.90 -4.51 -3.38
CA GLU A 11 -16.27 -4.66 -1.98
C GLU A 11 -15.18 -4.13 -1.03
N ALA A 12 -13.90 -4.41 -1.31
CA ALA A 12 -12.79 -3.89 -0.50
C ALA A 12 -12.67 -2.36 -0.54
N LEU A 13 -12.96 -1.73 -1.68
CA LEU A 13 -12.99 -0.27 -1.81
C LEU A 13 -14.19 0.33 -1.08
N ASP A 14 -15.36 -0.32 -1.15
CA ASP A 14 -16.56 0.13 -0.44
C ASP A 14 -16.32 0.12 1.08
N PHE A 15 -15.75 -0.96 1.63
CA PHE A 15 -15.36 -1.01 3.05
C PHE A 15 -14.33 0.04 3.46
N ALA A 16 -13.37 0.35 2.58
CA ALA A 16 -12.40 1.41 2.82
C ALA A 16 -13.04 2.80 2.77
N GLY A 17 -13.99 3.02 1.84
CA GLY A 17 -14.76 4.26 1.70
C GLY A 17 -15.70 4.51 2.89
N GLU A 18 -16.28 3.46 3.45
CA GLU A 18 -17.07 3.50 4.69
C GLU A 18 -16.18 3.63 5.95
N GLY A 19 -14.86 3.51 5.81
CA GLY A 19 -13.89 3.64 6.91
C GLY A 19 -13.83 2.43 7.85
N LEU A 20 -14.47 1.31 7.47
CA LEU A 20 -14.46 0.05 8.20
C LEU A 20 -13.08 -0.63 8.14
N VAL A 21 -12.31 -0.33 7.10
CA VAL A 21 -10.94 -0.81 6.92
C VAL A 21 -9.99 0.37 6.73
N LYS A 22 -8.85 0.36 7.44
CA LYS A 22 -7.78 1.35 7.32
C LYS A 22 -6.45 0.67 7.02
N ALA A 23 -5.82 1.06 5.93
CA ALA A 23 -4.49 0.57 5.58
C ALA A 23 -3.41 1.42 6.26
N THR A 24 -2.42 0.76 6.86
CA THR A 24 -1.18 1.42 7.29
C THR A 24 -0.31 1.71 6.06
N ILE A 25 -0.23 2.99 5.69
CA ILE A 25 0.54 3.45 4.54
C ILE A 25 1.50 4.57 4.94
N HIS A 26 2.62 4.63 4.24
CA HIS A 26 3.60 5.71 4.34
C HIS A 26 3.84 6.30 2.94
N PRO A 27 3.81 7.63 2.77
CA PRO A 27 4.16 8.25 1.50
C PRO A 27 5.67 8.12 1.24
N GLY A 28 6.05 7.88 -0.01
CA GLY A 28 7.44 7.86 -0.46
C GLY A 28 7.60 8.64 -1.77
N LYS A 29 8.78 9.21 -2.00
CA LYS A 29 9.09 9.90 -3.26
C LYS A 29 9.74 8.93 -4.24
N LEU A 30 9.52 9.17 -5.52
CA LEU A 30 10.18 8.38 -6.58
C LEU A 30 11.71 8.54 -6.55
N ASP A 31 12.21 9.71 -6.15
CA ASP A 31 13.64 9.99 -6.01
C ASP A 31 14.33 9.06 -4.99
N ASP A 32 13.60 8.61 -3.97
CA ASP A 32 14.10 7.76 -2.88
C ASP A 32 13.90 6.26 -3.15
N ILE A 33 13.53 5.86 -4.37
CA ILE A 33 13.10 4.49 -4.70
C ILE A 33 14.13 3.42 -4.30
N ASN A 34 15.42 3.68 -4.51
CA ASN A 34 16.47 2.70 -4.17
C ASN A 34 16.52 2.44 -2.67
N GLN A 35 16.48 3.51 -1.86
CA GLN A 35 16.46 3.40 -0.41
C GLN A 35 15.21 2.68 0.09
N ILE A 36 14.05 2.98 -0.49
CA ILE A 36 12.77 2.32 -0.18
C ILE A 36 12.86 0.82 -0.47
N LEU A 37 13.43 0.43 -1.62
CA LEU A 37 13.61 -0.97 -1.97
C LEU A 37 14.59 -1.69 -1.04
N ASP A 38 15.66 -1.02 -0.60
CA ASP A 38 16.60 -1.58 0.36
C ASP A 38 15.95 -1.82 1.73
N GLN A 39 15.18 -0.84 2.24
CA GLN A 39 14.39 -1.00 3.46
C GLN A 39 13.36 -2.12 3.35
N MET A 40 12.73 -2.27 2.18
CA MET A 40 11.79 -3.35 1.89
C MET A 40 12.47 -4.72 1.99
N ARG A 41 13.65 -4.87 1.36
CA ARG A 41 14.44 -6.11 1.43
C ARG A 41 14.94 -6.41 2.84
N ALA A 42 15.28 -5.38 3.59
CA ALA A 42 15.70 -5.48 4.98
C ALA A 42 14.53 -5.75 5.96
N GLY A 43 13.27 -5.74 5.49
CA GLY A 43 12.10 -5.97 6.33
C GLY A 43 11.79 -4.82 7.29
N GLN A 44 12.26 -3.61 6.99
CA GLN A 44 12.13 -2.43 7.86
C GLN A 44 10.86 -1.61 7.60
N ILE A 45 10.02 -2.05 6.66
CA ILE A 45 8.77 -1.36 6.31
C ILE A 45 7.61 -2.03 7.06
N GLU A 46 6.98 -1.27 7.94
CA GLU A 46 5.67 -1.60 8.47
C GLU A 46 4.58 -1.16 7.47
N GLY A 47 3.63 -2.03 7.15
CA GLY A 47 2.56 -1.71 6.20
C GLY A 47 3.03 -1.63 4.74
N ARG A 48 2.77 -0.49 4.09
CA ARG A 48 3.06 -0.25 2.66
C ARG A 48 3.62 1.15 2.44
N ILE A 49 4.64 1.27 1.59
CA ILE A 49 5.05 2.57 1.05
C ILE A 49 4.29 2.81 -0.26
N VAL A 50 3.65 3.97 -0.39
CA VAL A 50 2.95 4.43 -1.58
C VAL A 50 3.77 5.54 -2.20
N LEU A 51 4.21 5.34 -3.44
CA LEU A 51 5.01 6.34 -4.15
C LEU A 51 4.09 7.45 -4.67
N GLU A 52 4.45 8.69 -4.33
CA GLU A 52 3.84 9.90 -4.87
C GLU A 52 4.42 10.18 -6.27
N MET A 53 3.54 10.57 -7.19
CA MET A 53 3.90 10.97 -8.57
C MET A 53 4.18 12.47 -8.67
#